data_AF-C6TD02-F1
#
_entry.id   AF-C6TD02-F1
#
_cell.length_a   1.000
_cell.length_b   1.000
_cell.length_c   1.000
_cell.angle_alpha   90.00
_cell.angle_beta   90.00
_cell.angle_gamma   90.00
#
_symmetry.space_group_name_H-M   'P 1'
#
loop_
_entity.id
_entity.type
_entity.pdbx_description
1 polymer ?
#
loop_
_entity_poly.entity_id
_entity_poly.type
_entity_poly.pdbx_seq_one_letter_code
_entity_poly.pdbx_strand_id
1 'polypeptide(L)'
;MVSQVVASYMMIQNLNMKGYNALAFSIPSGKELLTIFGLAAPVFITLMSKVAFYALLIYFATSMGTHTMAAHQVMVQTYLMCTVWGEPLSQTSQSFMPELIYGVNRSLSKARMLLRSLVIIGAILGLLLGIIGTSVPWLFPNIFTPDRMVIQEMHKVLIPYFIALAVTPPTVSLEGTLLAGRDLKFISLSMSGCFCVGSLVLWALSSRYGLLGCWFSLALFQWARFSMALQRLLSPKGILYSEDTEQYKLLKLRTA
;
A
#
# COMPACT_ATOMS: atom_id res chain seq x y z
N MET A 1 0.02 22.48 -0.06
CA MET A 1 1.07 23.39 0.46
C MET A 1 0.79 23.84 1.88
N VAL A 2 -0.38 24.39 2.21
CA VAL A 2 -0.70 24.85 3.58
C VAL A 2 -0.54 23.74 4.63
N SER A 3 -1.05 22.53 4.35
CA SER A 3 -0.94 21.38 5.26
C SER A 3 0.51 20.97 5.59
N GLN A 4 1.42 21.07 4.61
CA GLN A 4 2.84 20.76 4.83
C GLN A 4 3.50 21.81 5.72
N VAL A 5 3.20 23.10 5.52
CA VAL A 5 3.72 24.18 6.37
C VAL A 5 3.25 24.02 7.82
N VAL A 6 1.96 23.71 8.01
CA VAL A 6 1.39 23.44 9.34
C VAL A 6 2.04 22.21 9.97
N ALA A 7 2.20 21.11 9.22
CA ALA A 7 2.85 19.91 9.72
C ALA A 7 4.32 20.15 10.10
N SER A 8 5.06 20.94 9.31
CA SER A 8 6.43 21.35 9.63
C SER A 8 6.49 22.17 10.92
N TYR A 9 5.58 23.12 11.11
CA TYR A 9 5.51 23.91 12.35
C TYR A 9 5.21 23.02 13.56
N MET A 10 4.22 22.13 13.45
CA MET A 10 3.88 21.17 14.51
C MET A 10 5.03 20.21 14.82
N MET A 11 5.78 19.79 13.80
CA MET A 11 6.97 18.94 13.99
C MET A 11 8.07 19.68 14.74
N ILE A 12 8.37 20.93 14.36
CA ILE A 12 9.35 21.79 15.05
C ILE A 12 8.96 21.97 16.51
N GLN A 13 7.69 22.30 16.78
CA GLN A 13 7.18 22.47 18.14
C GLN A 13 7.32 21.19 18.97
N ASN A 14 6.94 20.04 18.42
CA ASN A 14 7.06 18.75 19.10
C ASN A 14 8.51 18.33 19.36
N LEU A 15 9.43 18.62 18.44
CA LEU A 15 10.86 18.36 18.62
C LEU A 15 11.43 19.21 19.75
N ASN A 16 11.09 20.51 19.78
CA ASN A 16 11.48 21.42 20.86
C ASN A 16 10.93 20.98 22.21
N MET A 17 9.67 20.54 22.27
CA MET A 17 9.06 19.99 23.49
C MET A 17 9.75 18.72 23.99
N LYS A 18 10.32 17.91 23.09
CA LYS A 18 11.13 16.73 23.42
C LYS A 18 12.59 17.06 23.76
N GLY A 19 12.96 18.35 23.81
CA GLY A 19 14.30 18.82 24.15
C GLY A 19 15.30 18.81 22.99
N TYR A 20 14.85 18.55 21.75
CA TYR A 20 15.70 18.67 20.57
C TYR A 20 15.71 20.11 20.05
N ASN A 21 16.85 20.61 19.58
CA ASN A 21 16.91 21.88 18.86
C ASN A 21 16.55 21.66 17.39
N ALA A 22 15.27 21.86 17.05
CA ALA A 22 14.74 21.59 15.71
C ALA A 22 15.34 22.47 14.59
N LEU A 23 15.95 23.60 14.94
CA LEU A 23 16.56 24.55 14.00
C LEU A 23 18.09 24.46 13.96
N ALA A 24 18.69 23.53 14.71
CA ALA A 24 20.14 23.32 14.66
C ALA A 24 20.54 22.72 13.32
N PHE A 25 21.24 23.50 12.49
CA PHE A 25 21.82 23.01 11.25
C PHE A 25 23.09 22.21 11.57
N SER A 26 23.05 20.90 11.33
CA SER A 26 24.19 20.00 11.49
C SER A 26 24.37 19.19 10.21
N ILE A 27 25.62 19.11 9.73
CA ILE A 27 25.96 18.28 8.58
C ILE A 27 26.06 16.83 9.07
N PRO A 28 25.27 15.88 8.51
CA PRO A 28 25.30 14.51 8.96
C PRO A 28 26.65 13.86 8.66
N SER A 29 27.15 13.10 9.62
CA SER A 29 28.34 12.27 9.47
C SER A 29 28.10 11.13 8.46
N GLY A 30 29.17 10.55 7.91
CA GLY A 30 29.06 9.43 6.96
C GLY A 30 28.28 8.22 7.53
N LYS A 31 28.34 7.98 8.83
CA LYS A 31 27.58 6.90 9.50
C LYS A 31 26.09 7.22 9.61
N GLU A 32 25.74 8.48 9.87
CA GLU A 32 24.35 8.94 9.88
C GLU A 32 23.75 8.91 8.47
N LEU A 33 24.52 9.32 7.47
CA LEU A 33 24.11 9.20 6.06
C LEU A 33 23.82 7.74 5.67
N LEU A 34 24.67 6.79 6.08
CA LEU A 34 24.42 5.36 5.85
C LEU A 34 23.15 4.86 6.55
N THR A 35 22.84 5.38 7.73
CA THR A 35 21.63 5.04 8.47
C THR A 35 20.38 5.60 7.79
N ILE A 36 20.43 6.86 7.36
CA ILE A 36 19.38 7.49 6.56
C ILE A 36 19.14 6.68 5.28
N PHE A 37 20.22 6.32 4.58
CA PHE A 37 20.13 5.52 3.37
C PHE A 37 19.54 4.13 3.63
N GLY A 38 19.92 3.48 4.74
CA GLY A 38 19.36 2.19 5.14
C GLY A 38 17.84 2.20 5.40
N LEU A 39 17.28 3.36 5.77
CA LEU A 39 15.84 3.56 5.94
C LEU A 39 15.15 4.02 4.65
N ALA A 40 15.78 4.94 3.91
CA ALA A 40 15.20 5.55 2.72
C ALA A 40 15.23 4.62 1.49
N ALA A 41 16.30 3.87 1.28
CA ALA A 41 16.47 3.03 0.09
C ALA A 41 15.38 1.95 -0.05
N PRO A 42 14.98 1.20 1.01
CA PRO A 42 13.90 0.23 0.90
C PRO A 42 12.54 0.87 0.57
N VAL A 43 12.25 2.04 1.15
CA VAL A 43 11.03 2.80 0.86
C VAL A 43 11.04 3.28 -0.58
N PHE A 44 12.17 3.83 -1.05
CA PHE A 44 12.35 4.26 -2.42
C PHE A 44 12.14 3.10 -3.41
N ILE A 45 12.75 1.94 -3.18
CA ILE A 45 12.58 0.74 -4.00
C ILE A 45 11.10 0.33 -4.04
N THR A 46 10.43 0.35 -2.89
CA THR A 46 8.99 0.00 -2.80
C THR A 46 8.15 0.93 -3.67
N LEU A 47 8.38 2.24 -3.60
CA LEU A 47 7.64 3.23 -4.38
C LEU A 47 7.96 3.14 -5.87
N MET A 48 9.24 3.02 -6.23
CA MET A 48 9.67 2.90 -7.63
C MET A 48 9.14 1.63 -8.28
N SER A 49 9.12 0.50 -7.58
CA SER A 49 8.53 -0.75 -8.08
C SER A 49 7.02 -0.60 -8.38
N LYS A 50 6.26 0.13 -7.55
CA LYS A 50 4.85 0.43 -7.84
C LYS A 50 4.70 1.31 -9.07
N VAL A 51 5.46 2.41 -9.13
CA VAL A 51 5.43 3.34 -10.27
C VAL A 51 5.77 2.61 -11.56
N ALA A 52 6.81 1.77 -11.55
CA ALA A 52 7.22 0.97 -12.70
C ALA A 52 6.12 -0.02 -13.14
N PHE A 53 5.45 -0.69 -12.20
CA PHE A 53 4.33 -1.59 -12.53
C PHE A 53 3.16 -0.85 -13.21
N TYR A 54 2.76 0.30 -12.67
CA TYR A 54 1.69 1.12 -13.28
C TYR A 54 2.13 1.71 -14.63
N ALA A 55 3.39 2.09 -14.79
CA ALA A 55 3.93 2.54 -16.07
C ALA A 55 3.87 1.41 -17.13
N LEU A 56 4.19 0.17 -16.76
CA LEU A 56 4.04 -0.98 -17.65
C LEU A 56 2.57 -1.25 -18.02
N LEU A 57 1.65 -1.14 -17.07
CA LEU A 57 0.21 -1.25 -17.34
C LEU A 57 -0.25 -0.25 -18.41
N ILE A 58 0.16 1.01 -18.26
CA ILE A 58 -0.15 2.08 -19.22
C ILE A 58 0.51 1.80 -20.58
N TYR A 59 1.76 1.34 -20.59
CA TYR A 59 2.47 0.97 -21.82
C TYR A 59 1.71 -0.09 -22.62
N PHE A 60 1.30 -1.19 -21.98
CA PHE A 60 0.52 -2.25 -22.64
C PHE A 60 -0.83 -1.73 -23.11
N ALA A 61 -1.57 -0.99 -22.28
CA ALA A 61 -2.87 -0.43 -22.67
C ALA A 61 -2.75 0.53 -23.87
N THR A 62 -1.66 1.30 -23.95
CA THR A 62 -1.38 2.23 -25.05
C THR A 62 -1.11 1.49 -26.35
N SER A 63 -0.41 0.34 -26.28
CA SER A 63 -0.10 -0.47 -27.47
C SER A 63 -1.30 -1.17 -28.11
N MET A 64 -2.45 -1.23 -27.43
CA MET A 64 -3.65 -1.98 -27.86
C MET A 64 -4.64 -1.17 -28.70
N GLY A 65 -4.37 0.12 -28.92
CA GLY A 65 -5.22 1.01 -29.73
C GLY A 65 -5.87 2.15 -28.93
N THR A 66 -6.42 3.11 -29.66
CA THR A 66 -6.93 4.38 -29.11
C THR A 66 -8.14 4.20 -28.19
N HIS A 67 -9.14 3.41 -28.60
CA HIS A 67 -10.33 3.18 -27.77
C HIS A 67 -9.99 2.44 -26.47
N THR A 68 -9.12 1.44 -26.54
CA THR A 68 -8.63 0.69 -25.37
C THR A 68 -7.84 1.57 -24.42
N MET A 69 -6.95 2.42 -24.93
CA MET A 69 -6.21 3.39 -24.12
C MET A 69 -7.15 4.39 -23.44
N ALA A 70 -8.14 4.93 -24.17
CA ALA A 70 -9.12 5.86 -23.60
C ALA A 70 -9.93 5.20 -22.47
N ALA A 71 -10.38 3.96 -22.66
CA ALA A 71 -11.08 3.20 -21.61
C ALA A 71 -10.17 2.94 -20.40
N HIS A 72 -8.91 2.56 -20.63
CA HIS A 72 -7.94 2.38 -19.57
C HIS A 72 -7.73 3.67 -18.76
N GLN A 73 -7.64 4.83 -19.41
CA GLN A 73 -7.46 6.12 -18.73
C GLN A 73 -8.63 6.45 -17.82
N VAL A 74 -9.87 6.32 -18.28
CA VAL A 74 -11.06 6.55 -17.43
C VAL A 74 -11.04 5.64 -16.19
N MET A 75 -10.81 4.35 -16.43
CA MET A 75 -10.85 3.34 -15.37
C MET A 75 -9.68 3.52 -14.38
N VAL A 76 -8.46 3.79 -14.85
CA VAL A 76 -7.29 3.94 -13.96
C VAL A 76 -7.34 5.22 -13.13
N GLN A 77 -7.86 6.32 -13.67
CA GLN A 77 -7.99 7.57 -12.91
C GLN A 77 -9.05 7.44 -11.81
N THR A 78 -10.18 6.82 -12.12
CA THR A 78 -11.22 6.53 -11.13
C THR A 78 -10.69 5.56 -10.06
N TYR A 79 -9.96 4.53 -10.48
CA TYR A 79 -9.28 3.60 -9.57
C TYR A 79 -8.35 4.35 -8.61
N LEU A 80 -7.41 5.16 -9.13
CA LEU A 80 -6.43 5.90 -8.34
C LEU A 80 -7.09 6.91 -7.39
N MET A 81 -8.15 7.58 -7.83
CA MET A 81 -8.93 8.47 -6.96
C MET A 81 -9.49 7.69 -5.75
N CYS A 82 -10.04 6.49 -5.97
CA CYS A 82 -10.55 5.67 -4.87
C CYS A 82 -9.43 5.13 -3.97
N THR A 83 -8.24 4.82 -4.50
CA THR A 83 -7.14 4.27 -3.68
C THR A 83 -6.64 5.26 -2.61
N VAL A 84 -6.76 6.57 -2.86
CA VAL A 84 -6.39 7.63 -1.89
C VAL A 84 -7.12 7.48 -0.56
N TRP A 85 -8.34 6.93 -0.56
CA TRP A 85 -9.13 6.73 0.66
C TRP A 85 -8.53 5.68 1.60
N GLY A 86 -7.62 4.82 1.13
CA GLY A 86 -6.86 3.90 1.97
C GLY A 86 -5.71 4.56 2.74
N GLU A 87 -5.24 5.73 2.30
CA GLU A 87 -4.07 6.41 2.87
C GLU A 87 -4.25 6.79 4.36
N PRO A 88 -5.42 7.30 4.81
CA PRO A 88 -5.66 7.53 6.25
C PRO A 88 -5.46 6.29 7.12
N LEU A 89 -5.74 5.08 6.62
CA LEU A 89 -5.51 3.83 7.35
C LEU A 89 -4.02 3.54 7.52
N SER A 90 -3.23 3.77 6.46
CA SER A 90 -1.77 3.67 6.50
C SER A 90 -1.15 4.71 7.44
N GLN A 91 -1.66 5.94 7.43
CA GLN A 91 -1.18 6.99 8.33
C GLN A 91 -1.55 6.71 9.78
N THR A 92 -2.73 6.11 10.02
CA THR A 92 -3.16 5.68 11.36
C THR A 92 -2.21 4.62 11.91
N SER A 93 -1.84 3.60 11.12
CA SER A 93 -0.84 2.61 11.56
C SER A 93 0.53 3.25 11.81
N GLN A 94 1.02 4.09 10.90
CA GLN A 94 2.32 4.75 11.06
C GLN A 94 2.38 5.72 12.25
N SER A 95 1.25 6.29 12.67
CA SER A 95 1.19 7.22 13.80
C SER A 95 1.09 6.50 15.15
N PHE A 96 0.24 5.48 15.27
CA PHE A 96 -0.04 4.84 16.55
C PHE A 96 0.74 3.55 16.81
N MET A 97 1.05 2.78 15.75
CA MET A 97 1.69 1.48 15.91
C MET A 97 3.13 1.55 16.48
N PRO A 98 3.98 2.55 16.14
CA PRO A 98 5.33 2.61 16.69
C PRO A 98 5.38 2.77 18.21
N GLU A 99 4.47 3.57 18.79
CA GLU A 99 4.32 3.73 20.25
C GLU A 99 3.96 2.40 20.92
N LEU A 100 3.06 1.63 20.30
CA LEU A 100 2.60 0.35 20.85
C LEU A 100 3.65 -0.78 20.73
N ILE A 101 4.51 -0.72 19.72
CA ILE A 101 5.56 -1.72 19.47
C ILE A 101 6.87 -1.37 20.22
N TYR A 102 7.30 -0.11 20.17
CA TYR A 102 8.63 0.33 20.63
C TYR A 102 8.60 1.41 21.72
N GLY A 103 7.42 1.96 22.05
CA GLY A 103 7.28 3.04 23.02
C GLY A 103 7.39 2.59 24.47
N VAL A 104 7.39 3.56 25.39
CA VAL A 104 7.47 3.31 26.84
C VAL A 104 6.23 2.56 27.34
N ASN A 105 5.05 2.91 26.83
CA ASN A 105 3.78 2.25 27.13
C ASN A 105 3.48 1.07 26.18
N ARG A 106 4.51 0.25 25.94
CA ARG A 106 4.46 -0.86 24.99
C ARG A 106 3.32 -1.82 25.27
N SER A 107 2.56 -2.19 24.24
CA SER A 107 1.49 -3.17 24.34
C SER A 107 1.21 -3.87 23.00
N LEU A 108 1.76 -5.07 22.84
CA LEU A 108 1.56 -5.88 21.63
C LEU A 108 0.09 -6.34 21.46
N SER A 109 -0.65 -6.52 22.55
CA SER A 109 -2.08 -6.82 22.48
C SER A 109 -2.88 -5.69 21.84
N LYS A 110 -2.60 -4.43 22.24
CA LYS A 110 -3.20 -3.24 21.63
C LYS A 110 -2.74 -3.06 20.18
N ALA A 111 -1.48 -3.33 19.86
CA ALA A 111 -0.97 -3.30 18.50
C ALA A 111 -1.71 -4.29 17.57
N ARG A 112 -1.95 -5.52 18.05
CA ARG A 112 -2.73 -6.53 17.32
C ARG A 112 -4.20 -6.13 17.17
N MET A 113 -4.79 -5.54 18.20
CA MET A 113 -6.15 -5.01 18.12
C MET A 113 -6.25 -3.88 17.09
N LEU A 114 -5.30 -2.94 17.09
CA LEU A 114 -5.22 -1.88 16.09
C LEU A 114 -5.09 -2.43 14.67
N LEU A 115 -4.17 -3.39 14.45
CA LEU A 115 -4.03 -4.06 13.16
C LEU A 115 -5.35 -4.71 12.71
N ARG A 116 -6.03 -5.46 13.60
CA ARG A 116 -7.31 -6.10 13.28
C ARG A 116 -8.37 -5.07 12.90
N SER A 117 -8.49 -3.98 13.65
CA SER A 117 -9.43 -2.89 13.34
C SER A 117 -9.11 -2.24 12.00
N LEU A 118 -7.85 -1.96 11.70
CA LEU A 118 -7.43 -1.37 10.42
C LEU A 118 -7.75 -2.28 9.23
N VAL A 119 -7.54 -3.59 9.36
CA VAL A 119 -7.87 -4.56 8.30
C VAL A 119 -9.38 -4.64 8.10
N ILE A 120 -10.18 -4.67 9.17
CA ILE A 120 -11.65 -4.72 9.07
C ILE A 120 -12.19 -3.43 8.43
N ILE A 121 -11.77 -2.27 8.93
CA ILE A 121 -12.18 -0.96 8.37
C ILE A 121 -11.73 -0.87 6.91
N GLY A 122 -10.49 -1.29 6.61
CA GLY A 122 -9.98 -1.36 5.25
C GLY A 122 -10.83 -2.25 4.35
N ALA A 123 -11.22 -3.44 4.80
CA ALA A 123 -12.06 -4.35 4.02
C ALA A 123 -13.47 -3.77 3.77
N ILE A 124 -14.09 -3.14 4.77
CA ILE A 124 -15.39 -2.47 4.62
C ILE A 124 -15.27 -1.31 3.62
N LEU A 125 -14.26 -0.46 3.78
CA LEU A 125 -14.01 0.67 2.90
C LEU A 125 -13.69 0.22 1.47
N GLY A 126 -12.89 -0.84 1.33
CA GLY A 126 -12.56 -1.45 0.04
C GLY A 126 -13.80 -1.99 -0.65
N LEU A 127 -14.66 -2.72 0.05
CA LEU A 127 -15.92 -3.20 -0.51
C LEU A 127 -16.83 -2.04 -0.93
N LEU A 128 -16.97 -1.02 -0.08
CA LEU A 128 -17.77 0.16 -0.38
C LEU A 128 -17.27 0.89 -1.63
N LEU A 129 -15.96 1.15 -1.71
CA LEU A 129 -15.33 1.79 -2.87
C LEU A 129 -15.40 0.90 -4.10
N GLY A 130 -15.26 -0.42 -3.95
CA GLY A 130 -15.45 -1.40 -5.00
C GLY A 130 -16.86 -1.30 -5.60
N ILE A 131 -17.89 -1.32 -4.76
CA ILE A 131 -19.29 -1.19 -5.19
C ILE A 131 -19.51 0.16 -5.88
N ILE A 132 -19.29 1.28 -5.17
CA ILE A 132 -19.57 2.62 -5.70
C ILE A 132 -18.72 2.90 -6.95
N GLY A 133 -17.43 2.63 -6.89
CA GLY A 133 -16.48 2.88 -7.96
C GLY A 133 -16.72 2.04 -9.20
N THR A 134 -17.37 0.87 -9.08
CA THR A 134 -17.77 0.04 -10.24
C THR A 134 -19.16 0.41 -10.75
N SER A 135 -20.08 0.77 -9.85
CA SER A 135 -21.45 1.16 -10.21
C SER A 135 -21.49 2.42 -11.08
N VAL A 136 -20.62 3.40 -10.85
CA VAL A 136 -20.61 4.65 -11.63
C VAL A 136 -20.23 4.41 -13.11
N PRO A 137 -19.09 3.77 -13.45
CA PRO A 137 -18.76 3.42 -14.84
C PRO A 137 -19.75 2.42 -15.47
N TRP A 138 -20.41 1.59 -14.65
CA TRP A 138 -21.39 0.63 -15.15
C TRP A 138 -22.72 1.30 -15.55
N LEU A 139 -23.33 2.06 -14.64
CA LEU A 139 -24.66 2.64 -14.81
C LEU A 139 -24.66 4.01 -15.51
N PHE A 140 -23.60 4.80 -15.32
CA PHE A 140 -23.49 6.16 -15.84
C PHE A 140 -22.20 6.40 -16.64
N PRO A 141 -21.85 5.55 -17.63
CA PRO A 141 -20.61 5.68 -18.39
C PRO A 141 -20.52 6.99 -19.18
N ASN A 142 -21.68 7.55 -19.57
CA ASN A 142 -21.77 8.81 -20.33
C ASN A 142 -21.23 10.04 -19.57
N ILE A 143 -21.04 9.96 -18.25
CA ILE A 143 -20.39 11.02 -17.46
C ILE A 143 -18.92 11.16 -17.85
N PHE A 144 -18.27 10.06 -18.23
CA PHE A 144 -16.85 10.04 -18.57
C PHE A 144 -16.60 10.25 -20.06
N THR A 145 -17.42 9.63 -20.92
CA THR A 145 -17.25 9.71 -22.37
C THR A 145 -18.56 9.43 -23.10
N PRO A 146 -18.85 10.15 -24.21
CA PRO A 146 -19.98 9.83 -25.08
C PRO A 146 -19.67 8.72 -26.10
N ASP A 147 -18.40 8.30 -26.26
CA ASP A 147 -18.01 7.30 -27.26
C ASP A 147 -18.38 5.87 -26.82
N ARG A 148 -19.31 5.25 -27.56
CA ARG A 148 -19.81 3.89 -27.30
C ARG A 148 -18.72 2.82 -27.36
N MET A 149 -17.70 2.97 -28.21
CA MET A 149 -16.62 1.99 -28.32
C MET A 149 -15.76 1.99 -27.06
N VAL A 150 -15.51 3.17 -26.48
CA VAL A 150 -14.78 3.30 -25.21
C VAL A 150 -15.59 2.72 -24.06
N ILE A 151 -16.90 2.97 -24.02
CA ILE A 151 -17.79 2.42 -22.99
C ILE A 151 -17.79 0.88 -23.00
N GLN A 152 -17.82 0.26 -24.18
CA GLN A 152 -17.75 -1.20 -24.31
C GLN A 152 -16.43 -1.75 -23.74
N GLU A 153 -15.30 -1.09 -23.99
CA GLU A 153 -14.01 -1.47 -23.42
C GLU A 153 -13.96 -1.28 -21.90
N MET A 154 -14.57 -0.21 -21.36
CA MET A 154 -14.69 0.01 -19.92
C MET A 154 -15.51 -1.11 -19.25
N HIS A 155 -16.63 -1.52 -19.86
CA HIS A 155 -17.49 -2.56 -19.30
C HIS A 155 -16.82 -3.93 -19.23
N LYS A 156 -15.91 -4.25 -20.15
CA LYS A 156 -15.13 -5.50 -20.11
C LYS A 156 -14.31 -5.64 -18.83
N VAL A 157 -13.81 -4.53 -18.28
CA VAL A 157 -12.84 -4.55 -17.17
C VAL A 157 -13.45 -4.35 -15.79
N LEU A 158 -14.77 -4.21 -15.68
CA LEU A 158 -15.46 -3.93 -14.41
C LEU A 158 -15.19 -4.97 -13.31
N ILE A 159 -15.14 -6.25 -13.68
CA ILE A 159 -14.90 -7.35 -12.74
C ILE A 159 -13.49 -7.26 -12.12
N PRO A 160 -12.40 -7.29 -12.91
CA PRO A 160 -11.06 -7.16 -12.34
C PRO A 160 -10.83 -5.79 -11.67
N TYR A 161 -11.48 -4.72 -12.14
CA TYR A 161 -11.50 -3.42 -11.48
C TYR A 161 -12.06 -3.52 -10.05
N PHE A 162 -13.24 -4.12 -9.88
CA PHE A 162 -13.85 -4.33 -8.58
C PHE A 162 -12.94 -5.15 -7.65
N ILE A 163 -12.40 -6.27 -8.15
CA ILE A 163 -11.54 -7.17 -7.39
C ILE A 163 -10.26 -6.45 -6.92
N ALA A 164 -9.64 -5.65 -7.78
CA ALA A 164 -8.46 -4.87 -7.45
C ALA A 164 -8.80 -3.77 -6.42
N LEU A 165 -9.91 -3.07 -6.60
CA LEU A 165 -10.27 -1.95 -5.75
C LEU A 165 -10.68 -2.41 -4.34
N ALA A 166 -11.42 -3.52 -4.24
CA ALA A 166 -11.89 -4.07 -2.97
C ALA A 166 -10.75 -4.43 -2.00
N VAL A 167 -9.63 -4.93 -2.52
CA VAL A 167 -8.47 -5.33 -1.69
C VAL A 167 -7.49 -4.17 -1.44
N THR A 168 -7.63 -3.05 -2.15
CA THR A 168 -6.62 -1.98 -2.10
C THR A 168 -6.54 -1.30 -0.72
N PRO A 169 -7.64 -0.78 -0.11
CA PRO A 169 -7.55 -0.15 1.21
C PRO A 169 -6.98 -1.02 2.34
N PRO A 170 -7.37 -2.30 2.51
CA PRO A 170 -6.75 -3.12 3.53
C PRO A 170 -5.27 -3.40 3.23
N THR A 171 -4.88 -3.55 1.96
CA THR A 171 -3.46 -3.69 1.56
C THR A 171 -2.63 -2.49 1.99
N VAL A 172 -3.13 -1.27 1.73
CA VAL A 172 -2.46 -0.02 2.12
C VAL A 172 -2.32 0.07 3.64
N SER A 173 -3.33 -0.37 4.41
CA SER A 173 -3.25 -0.42 5.88
C SER A 173 -2.17 -1.39 6.40
N LEU A 174 -2.00 -2.55 5.74
CA LEU A 174 -1.00 -3.56 6.08
C LEU A 174 0.41 -3.07 5.75
N GLU A 175 0.60 -2.47 4.58
CA GLU A 175 1.87 -1.85 4.19
C GLU A 175 2.26 -0.72 5.14
N GLY A 176 1.31 0.14 5.53
CA GLY A 176 1.53 1.16 6.56
C GLY A 176 1.95 0.55 7.90
N THR A 177 1.36 -0.59 8.28
CA THR A 177 1.73 -1.30 9.50
C THR A 177 3.15 -1.89 9.44
N LEU A 178 3.54 -2.45 8.28
CA LEU A 178 4.91 -2.94 8.07
C LEU A 178 5.94 -1.82 8.11
N LEU A 179 5.62 -0.65 7.54
CA LEU A 179 6.44 0.56 7.62
C LEU A 179 6.56 1.03 9.07
N ALA A 180 5.44 1.07 9.81
CA ALA A 180 5.41 1.45 11.22
C ALA A 180 6.25 0.50 12.09
N GLY A 181 6.23 -0.80 11.77
CA GLY A 181 7.09 -1.82 12.36
C GLY A 181 8.52 -1.82 11.85
N ARG A 182 8.95 -0.88 11.01
CA ARG A 182 10.32 -0.82 10.46
C ARG A 182 10.76 -2.12 9.77
N ASP A 183 9.85 -2.94 9.26
CA ASP A 183 10.18 -4.15 8.49
C ASP A 183 10.48 -3.80 7.02
N LEU A 184 11.39 -2.85 6.84
CA LEU A 184 11.66 -2.15 5.59
C LEU A 184 12.28 -3.07 4.53
N LYS A 185 13.10 -4.04 4.96
CA LYS A 185 13.71 -5.02 4.05
C LYS A 185 12.67 -5.97 3.46
N PHE A 186 11.73 -6.43 4.28
CA PHE A 186 10.67 -7.30 3.81
C PHE A 186 9.77 -6.58 2.80
N ILE A 187 9.31 -5.37 3.12
CA ILE A 187 8.43 -4.63 2.22
C ILE A 187 9.10 -4.33 0.87
N SER A 188 10.38 -3.95 0.86
CA SER A 188 11.10 -3.69 -0.39
C SER A 188 11.30 -4.96 -1.21
N LEU A 189 11.70 -6.07 -0.59
CA LEU A 189 11.94 -7.32 -1.29
C LEU A 189 10.64 -7.92 -1.83
N SER A 190 9.59 -7.91 -1.01
CA SER A 190 8.24 -8.36 -1.38
C SER A 190 7.69 -7.54 -2.55
N MET A 191 7.84 -6.21 -2.51
CA MET A 191 7.38 -5.34 -3.59
C MET A 191 8.17 -5.56 -4.89
N SER A 192 9.50 -5.70 -4.82
CA SER A 192 10.32 -6.01 -6.00
C SER A 192 9.95 -7.37 -6.59
N GLY A 193 9.71 -8.38 -5.76
CA GLY A 193 9.21 -9.69 -6.21
C GLY A 193 7.85 -9.57 -6.89
N CYS A 194 6.92 -8.82 -6.29
CA CYS A 194 5.62 -8.49 -6.88
C CYS A 194 5.75 -7.79 -8.23
N PHE A 195 6.68 -6.83 -8.36
CA PHE A 195 6.94 -6.14 -9.61
C PHE A 195 7.48 -7.09 -10.69
N CYS A 196 8.50 -7.89 -10.38
CA CYS A 196 9.08 -8.83 -11.35
C CYS A 196 8.06 -9.88 -11.81
N VAL A 197 7.41 -10.58 -10.88
CA VAL A 197 6.40 -11.60 -11.20
C VAL A 197 5.18 -10.96 -11.85
N GLY A 198 4.72 -9.83 -11.31
CA GLY A 198 3.60 -9.07 -11.85
C GLY A 198 3.84 -8.61 -13.29
N SER A 199 5.06 -8.19 -13.62
CA SER A 199 5.42 -7.79 -14.99
C SER A 199 5.37 -8.96 -15.97
N LEU A 200 5.80 -10.15 -15.54
CA LEU A 200 5.68 -11.38 -16.34
C LEU A 200 4.21 -11.78 -16.55
N VAL A 201 3.41 -11.73 -15.48
CA VAL A 201 1.96 -12.01 -15.55
C VAL A 201 1.26 -10.99 -16.43
N LEU A 202 1.62 -9.71 -16.31
CA LEU A 202 1.14 -8.62 -17.16
C LEU A 202 1.44 -8.89 -18.63
N TRP A 203 2.69 -9.19 -18.98
CA TRP A 203 3.06 -9.53 -20.34
C TRP A 203 2.28 -10.75 -20.87
N ALA A 204 2.16 -11.81 -20.08
CA ALA A 204 1.47 -13.04 -20.49
C ALA A 204 -0.04 -12.84 -20.69
N LEU A 205 -0.72 -12.16 -19.77
CA LEU A 205 -2.16 -11.94 -19.84
C LEU A 205 -2.54 -10.85 -20.85
N SER A 206 -1.77 -9.78 -20.95
CA SER A 206 -2.02 -8.71 -21.93
C SER A 206 -1.91 -9.22 -23.37
N SER A 207 -0.93 -10.09 -23.64
CA SER A 207 -0.73 -10.68 -24.97
C SER A 207 -1.88 -11.60 -25.40
N ARG A 208 -2.60 -12.22 -24.45
CA ARG A 208 -3.69 -13.18 -24.74
C ARG A 208 -5.09 -12.57 -24.66
N TYR A 209 -5.30 -11.66 -23.71
CA TYR A 209 -6.63 -11.16 -23.33
C TYR A 209 -6.75 -9.63 -23.45
N GLY A 210 -5.73 -8.95 -23.99
CA GLY A 210 -5.75 -7.50 -24.20
C GLY A 210 -5.94 -6.73 -22.89
N LEU A 211 -6.83 -5.73 -22.92
CA LEU A 211 -7.10 -4.85 -21.78
C LEU A 211 -7.60 -5.61 -20.54
N LEU A 212 -8.44 -6.63 -20.76
CA LEU A 212 -8.93 -7.47 -19.68
C LEU A 212 -7.78 -8.16 -18.94
N GLY A 213 -6.80 -8.65 -19.71
CA GLY A 213 -5.56 -9.23 -19.17
C GLY A 213 -4.77 -8.24 -18.32
N CYS A 214 -4.62 -6.99 -18.75
CA CYS A 214 -3.97 -5.94 -17.97
C CYS A 214 -4.65 -5.73 -16.61
N TRP A 215 -5.98 -5.65 -16.58
CA TRP A 215 -6.71 -5.42 -15.34
C TRP A 215 -6.70 -6.63 -14.40
N PHE A 216 -6.76 -7.86 -14.92
CA PHE A 216 -6.54 -9.05 -14.09
C PHE A 216 -5.13 -9.08 -13.51
N SER A 217 -4.11 -8.71 -14.27
CA SER A 217 -2.75 -8.59 -13.75
C SER A 217 -2.64 -7.56 -12.63
N LEU A 218 -3.33 -6.42 -12.75
CA LEU A 218 -3.44 -5.45 -11.65
C LEU A 218 -4.13 -6.05 -10.42
N ALA A 219 -5.24 -6.76 -10.60
CA ALA A 219 -5.95 -7.41 -9.50
C ALA A 219 -5.05 -8.44 -8.79
N LEU A 220 -4.38 -9.32 -9.55
CA LEU A 220 -3.40 -10.29 -9.04
C LEU A 220 -2.26 -9.59 -8.29
N PHE A 221 -1.74 -8.49 -8.82
CA PHE A 221 -0.70 -7.70 -8.17
C PHE A 221 -1.16 -7.15 -6.82
N GLN A 222 -2.37 -6.60 -6.71
CA GLN A 222 -2.91 -6.11 -5.43
C GLN A 222 -3.13 -7.25 -4.43
N TRP A 223 -3.68 -8.38 -4.88
CA TRP A 223 -3.92 -9.54 -4.01
C TRP A 223 -2.63 -10.21 -3.55
N ALA A 224 -1.60 -10.26 -4.39
CA ALA A 224 -0.28 -10.76 -3.99
C ALA A 224 0.33 -9.87 -2.89
N ARG A 225 0.27 -8.55 -3.07
CA ARG A 225 0.72 -7.57 -2.05
C ARG A 225 -0.03 -7.73 -0.74
N PHE A 226 -1.37 -7.80 -0.81
CA PHE A 226 -2.23 -8.05 0.35
C PHE A 226 -1.81 -9.32 1.09
N SER A 227 -1.71 -10.44 0.37
CA SER A 227 -1.48 -11.75 0.94
C SER A 227 -0.10 -11.83 1.60
N MET A 228 0.95 -11.33 0.94
CA MET A 228 2.29 -11.32 1.51
C MET A 228 2.39 -10.42 2.75
N ALA A 229 1.78 -9.23 2.72
CA ALA A 229 1.78 -8.33 3.87
C ALA A 229 1.01 -8.92 5.06
N LEU A 230 -0.15 -9.52 4.78
CA LEU A 230 -0.97 -10.18 5.80
C LEU A 230 -0.24 -11.39 6.40
N GLN A 231 0.33 -12.26 5.57
CA GLN A 231 1.11 -13.42 6.02
C GLN A 231 2.30 -12.99 6.90
N ARG A 232 2.99 -11.91 6.54
CA ARG A 232 4.12 -11.41 7.34
C ARG A 232 3.68 -10.90 8.70
N LEU A 233 2.59 -10.14 8.74
CA LEU A 233 2.08 -9.55 9.98
C LEU A 233 1.44 -10.57 10.92
N LEU A 234 0.81 -11.63 10.37
CA LEU A 234 0.24 -12.73 11.14
C LEU A 234 1.25 -13.83 11.49
N SER A 235 2.45 -13.81 10.91
CA SER A 235 3.46 -14.83 11.16
C SER A 235 3.85 -14.86 12.65
N PRO A 236 4.05 -16.05 13.26
CA PRO A 236 4.57 -16.16 14.63
C PRO A 236 5.95 -15.52 14.82
N LYS A 237 6.75 -15.44 13.74
CA LYS A 237 8.03 -14.72 13.71
C LYS A 237 7.88 -13.25 13.30
N GLY A 238 6.64 -12.80 13.12
CA GLY A 238 6.29 -11.43 12.75
C GLY A 238 6.46 -10.48 13.93
N ILE A 239 6.51 -9.20 13.63
CA ILE A 239 6.88 -8.16 14.58
C ILE A 239 5.92 -8.02 15.77
N LEU A 240 4.68 -8.49 15.61
CA LEU A 240 3.63 -8.44 16.61
C LEU A 240 3.57 -9.70 17.49
N TYR A 241 4.35 -10.74 17.18
CA TYR A 241 4.28 -12.07 17.80
C TYR A 241 5.63 -12.64 18.26
N SER A 242 6.76 -12.09 17.81
CA SER A 242 8.10 -12.66 18.07
C SER A 242 8.50 -12.67 19.55
N GLU A 243 8.08 -11.69 20.33
CA GLU A 243 8.49 -11.59 21.74
C GLU A 243 7.66 -12.42 22.71
N ASP A 244 6.37 -12.66 22.43
CA ASP A 244 5.57 -13.61 23.22
C ASP A 244 6.24 -15.00 23.20
N THR A 245 6.91 -15.34 22.09
CA THR A 245 7.64 -16.61 21.92
C THR A 245 8.94 -16.64 22.73
N GLU A 246 9.73 -15.55 22.74
CA GLU A 246 10.98 -15.48 23.50
C GLU A 246 10.72 -15.36 25.01
N GLN A 247 9.70 -14.60 25.42
CA GLN A 247 9.30 -14.46 26.82
C GLN A 247 8.71 -15.77 27.37
N TYR A 248 7.94 -16.51 26.56
CA TYR A 248 7.47 -17.86 26.90
C TYR A 248 8.62 -18.88 27.01
N LYS A 249 9.61 -18.84 26.09
CA LYS A 249 10.82 -19.68 26.20
C LYS A 249 11.62 -19.36 27.47
N LEU A 250 11.82 -18.08 27.78
CA LEU A 250 12.50 -17.63 29.00
C LEU A 250 11.76 -18.08 30.26
N LEU A 251 10.43 -18.02 30.29
CA LEU A 251 9.64 -18.51 31.41
C LEU A 251 9.79 -20.03 31.57
N LYS A 252 9.72 -20.78 30.46
CA LYS A 252 9.88 -22.25 30.46
C LYS A 252 11.27 -22.69 30.93
N LEU A 253 12.31 -21.94 30.58
CA LEU A 253 13.70 -22.17 31.04
C LEU A 253 13.92 -21.82 32.52
N ARG A 254 13.09 -20.94 33.11
CA ARG A 254 13.18 -20.56 34.52
C ARG A 254 12.39 -21.50 35.45
N THR A 255 11.49 -22.32 34.90
CA THR A 255 10.67 -23.30 35.61
C THR A 255 11.17 -24.76 35.47
N ALA A 256 12.30 -24.97 34.79
CA ALA A 256 12.99 -26.26 34.65
C ALA A 256 14.29 -26.22 35.46
#